data_AF-A0A085NP45-F1
#
_entry.id   AF-A0A085NP45-F1
#
_cell.length_a   1.000
_cell.length_b   1.000
_cell.length_c   1.000
_cell.angle_alpha   90.00
_cell.angle_beta   90.00
_cell.angle_gamma   90.00
#
_symmetry.space_group_name_H-M   'P 1'
#
loop_
_entity.id
_entity.type
_entity.pdbx_description
1 polymer ?
#
loop_
_entity_poly.entity_id
_entity_poly.type
_entity_poly.pdbx_seq_one_letter_code
_entity_poly.pdbx_strand_id
1 'polypeptide(L)'
;MFFHRSSRWNTNYYAVILLYWAQRACDTLAFAKITLKNWMKLSPVSEYVVEEELLSKESCSSTPADSCVILVVPEEPRAQELLKEAFRLIGSFSDLQLLVEALLQKTLDGRLKMEALYALNKTFLGALKHCNDAASDFAEITLQAILEEFSYASKIPLLRMLLLLEAMRCCSLTLRSNLLPYLLSGLYVALSLSGEHATKVAAERVLASFAVALGETSVHSLILSNIDYLVSSLLVRIRYHSLYPEVCSVLASLFKKIDLVQADKTAPLLTEAMLILDQSEEDQEIVVRLWQAFLSFCHVCKAGRTVAEDERGEETDTSDDEKEPPWYVVKLVDILKRARSWIRANSTPVQLISMKTFAVAVEALSNFQNQLLPILHQSWPSLISIFKNGAPISKAASCRAIVAAVNNSGSFYSRRFQEEALPTVTKLLNELAGCSINATVTYLQSPRFSLQFELLNGLADVCKCLELPKEQVTICMAACQPYVNKEQPRKLRELAESAIEKMQSLM
;
A
#
# COMPACT_ATOMS: atom_id res chain seq x y z
N MET A 1 -74.98 -44.31 9.13
CA MET A 1 -74.65 -44.63 7.72
C MET A 1 -73.18 -44.31 7.50
N PHE A 2 -72.39 -45.32 7.12
CA PHE A 2 -71.03 -45.31 6.56
C PHE A 2 -69.82 -44.73 7.33
N PHE A 3 -69.18 -45.64 8.09
CA PHE A 3 -67.79 -46.15 8.02
C PHE A 3 -66.52 -45.29 7.73
N HIS A 4 -65.52 -45.61 8.55
CA HIS A 4 -64.07 -45.35 8.56
C HIS A 4 -63.20 -45.79 7.34
N ARG A 5 -62.01 -45.16 7.26
CA ARG A 5 -60.68 -45.47 6.66
C ARG A 5 -60.31 -44.44 5.56
N SER A 6 -59.13 -43.80 5.53
CA SER A 6 -57.79 -44.24 5.93
C SER A 6 -56.87 -43.05 6.27
N SER A 7 -56.04 -43.26 7.31
CA SER A 7 -54.79 -42.55 7.54
C SER A 7 -53.63 -43.24 6.80
N ARG A 8 -52.57 -42.47 6.55
CA ARG A 8 -51.18 -42.83 6.17
C ARG A 8 -50.85 -42.51 4.71
N TRP A 9 -49.60 -42.05 4.54
CA TRP A 9 -48.94 -41.50 3.33
C TRP A 9 -49.28 -40.02 3.10
N ASN A 10 -48.44 -39.03 3.45
CA ASN A 10 -47.10 -38.83 2.86
C ASN A 10 -46.10 -38.01 3.70
N THR A 11 -46.19 -38.02 5.03
CA THR A 11 -45.10 -37.51 5.91
C THR A 11 -43.81 -38.33 5.75
N ASN A 12 -43.91 -39.59 5.31
CA ASN A 12 -42.75 -40.40 4.91
C ASN A 12 -42.12 -39.96 3.58
N TYR A 13 -42.82 -39.30 2.66
CA TYR A 13 -42.19 -38.91 1.38
C TYR A 13 -41.29 -37.68 1.53
N TYR A 14 -41.73 -36.67 2.29
CA TYR A 14 -40.88 -35.52 2.60
C TYR A 14 -39.78 -35.85 3.60
N ALA A 15 -40.04 -36.72 4.59
CA ALA A 15 -39.00 -37.20 5.49
C ALA A 15 -38.00 -38.11 4.77
N VAL A 16 -38.41 -38.96 3.82
CA VAL A 16 -37.50 -39.79 3.02
C VAL A 16 -36.74 -38.93 1.99
N ILE A 17 -37.32 -37.86 1.44
CA ILE A 17 -36.60 -36.93 0.57
C ILE A 17 -35.60 -36.10 1.42
N LEU A 18 -35.99 -35.54 2.56
CA LEU A 18 -35.09 -34.84 3.48
C LEU A 18 -34.01 -35.76 4.04
N LEU A 19 -34.32 -37.01 4.40
CA LEU A 19 -33.33 -38.01 4.78
C LEU A 19 -32.48 -38.44 3.59
N TYR A 20 -32.99 -38.51 2.37
CA TYR A 20 -32.22 -38.86 1.18
C TYR A 20 -31.27 -37.73 0.75
N TRP A 21 -31.66 -36.46 0.93
CA TRP A 21 -30.82 -35.29 0.67
C TRP A 21 -29.87 -35.00 1.83
N ALA A 22 -30.28 -35.20 3.09
CA ALA A 22 -29.38 -35.14 4.24
C ALA A 22 -28.39 -36.30 4.24
N GLN A 23 -28.80 -37.49 3.78
CA GLN A 23 -27.91 -38.63 3.59
C GLN A 23 -27.02 -38.43 2.37
N ARG A 24 -27.50 -37.84 1.27
CA ARG A 24 -26.62 -37.42 0.15
C ARG A 24 -25.66 -36.29 0.54
N ALA A 25 -26.06 -35.36 1.40
CA ALA A 25 -25.22 -34.28 1.91
C ALA A 25 -24.17 -34.81 2.91
N CYS A 26 -24.58 -35.71 3.81
CA CYS A 26 -23.67 -36.47 4.67
C CYS A 26 -22.77 -37.40 3.87
N ASP A 27 -23.26 -38.01 2.78
CA ASP A 27 -22.48 -38.87 1.89
C ASP A 27 -21.56 -38.03 0.99
N THR A 28 -21.92 -36.80 0.59
CA THR A 28 -21.01 -35.88 -0.13
C THR A 28 -20.01 -35.21 0.80
N LEU A 29 -20.36 -34.95 2.07
CA LEU A 29 -19.42 -34.50 3.09
C LEU A 29 -18.52 -35.63 3.58
N ALA A 30 -19.01 -36.87 3.66
CA ALA A 30 -18.24 -38.07 3.96
C ALA A 30 -17.38 -38.47 2.77
N PHE A 31 -17.88 -38.36 1.53
CA PHE A 31 -17.11 -38.51 0.30
C PHE A 31 -16.08 -37.40 0.21
N ALA A 32 -16.40 -36.13 0.47
CA ALA A 32 -15.41 -35.06 0.56
C ALA A 32 -14.36 -35.34 1.66
N LYS A 33 -14.76 -35.85 2.84
CA LYS A 33 -13.84 -36.27 3.92
C LYS A 33 -12.96 -37.44 3.51
N ILE A 34 -13.50 -38.46 2.84
CA ILE A 34 -12.81 -39.68 2.40
C ILE A 34 -11.89 -39.37 1.22
N THR A 35 -12.35 -38.55 0.27
CA THR A 35 -11.60 -38.08 -0.89
C THR A 35 -10.47 -37.15 -0.46
N LEU A 36 -10.70 -36.17 0.44
CA LEU A 36 -9.64 -35.34 1.04
C LEU A 36 -8.61 -36.17 1.84
N LYS A 37 -9.05 -37.22 2.57
CA LYS A 37 -8.17 -38.06 3.39
C LYS A 37 -7.37 -39.09 2.57
N ASN A 38 -7.92 -39.54 1.43
CA ASN A 38 -7.23 -40.43 0.48
C ASN A 38 -6.32 -39.66 -0.50
N TRP A 39 -6.65 -38.41 -0.83
CA TRP A 39 -5.85 -37.55 -1.72
C TRP A 39 -4.62 -36.94 -1.05
N MET A 40 -4.58 -36.80 0.27
CA MET A 40 -3.38 -36.40 1.03
C MET A 40 -2.17 -37.35 0.84
N LYS A 41 -2.34 -38.52 0.18
CA LYS A 41 -1.28 -39.50 -0.06
C LYS A 41 -0.59 -39.40 -1.42
N LEU A 42 -1.04 -38.53 -2.33
CA LEU A 42 -0.46 -38.41 -3.68
C LEU A 42 -0.13 -36.93 -4.00
N SER A 43 1.16 -36.68 -4.18
CA SER A 43 1.89 -35.52 -4.73
C SER A 43 1.32 -34.91 -6.03
N PRO A 44 1.85 -33.79 -6.58
CA PRO A 44 2.54 -32.59 -6.04
C PRO A 44 1.75 -31.28 -6.36
N VAL A 45 2.37 -30.10 -6.14
CA VAL A 45 1.71 -28.78 -5.96
C VAL A 45 1.87 -27.87 -7.20
N SER A 46 0.80 -27.21 -7.71
CA SER A 46 0.88 -26.13 -8.74
C SER A 46 -0.28 -25.10 -8.72
N GLU A 47 -0.01 -23.92 -9.31
CA GLU A 47 -0.56 -22.55 -9.10
C GLU A 47 -2.04 -22.26 -9.42
N TYR A 48 -2.65 -21.32 -8.67
CA TYR A 48 -4.02 -20.83 -8.89
C TYR A 48 -4.06 -19.31 -9.17
N VAL A 49 -4.78 -18.92 -10.23
CA VAL A 49 -5.09 -17.54 -10.61
C VAL A 49 -6.55 -17.24 -10.25
N VAL A 50 -6.79 -16.15 -9.51
CA VAL A 50 -8.15 -15.72 -9.12
C VAL A 50 -8.83 -15.06 -10.33
N GLU A 51 -9.81 -15.75 -10.93
CA GLU A 51 -10.56 -15.32 -12.11
C GLU A 51 -11.28 -13.96 -11.96
N GLU A 52 -11.05 -13.11 -12.95
CA GLU A 52 -11.74 -11.86 -13.28
C GLU A 52 -13.14 -12.13 -13.87
N GLU A 53 -14.22 -12.08 -13.09
CA GLU A 53 -15.58 -12.27 -13.66
C GLU A 53 -16.66 -11.31 -13.11
N LEU A 54 -16.26 -10.20 -12.49
CA LEU A 54 -17.17 -9.11 -12.09
C LEU A 54 -16.72 -7.71 -12.56
N LEU A 55 -15.68 -7.63 -13.40
CA LEU A 55 -15.02 -6.39 -13.82
C LEU A 55 -15.76 -5.55 -14.88
N SER A 56 -17.02 -5.84 -15.24
CA SER A 56 -17.70 -5.03 -16.27
C SER A 56 -18.14 -3.63 -15.82
N LYS A 57 -17.80 -3.21 -14.59
CA LYS A 57 -17.99 -1.82 -14.11
C LYS A 57 -16.79 -1.20 -13.37
N GLU A 58 -15.66 -1.87 -13.27
CA GLU A 58 -14.49 -1.35 -12.55
C GLU A 58 -13.32 -1.16 -13.52
N SER A 59 -13.28 0.00 -14.17
CA SER A 59 -12.10 0.43 -14.93
C SER A 59 -11.10 1.09 -14.00
N CYS A 60 -10.01 0.41 -13.63
CA CYS A 60 -8.72 1.07 -13.47
C CYS A 60 -7.53 0.09 -13.44
N SER A 61 -6.79 0.11 -14.56
CA SER A 61 -5.34 -0.08 -14.74
C SER A 61 -4.62 -1.35 -14.24
N SER A 62 -3.79 -1.85 -15.14
CA SER A 62 -3.05 -3.11 -15.18
C SER A 62 -1.76 -3.17 -14.35
N THR A 63 -1.32 -4.43 -14.12
CA THR A 63 0.02 -4.97 -13.76
C THR A 63 0.31 -5.29 -12.27
N PRO A 64 1.22 -6.25 -11.94
CA PRO A 64 1.64 -7.49 -12.61
C PRO A 64 1.33 -8.77 -11.76
N ALA A 65 1.51 -9.94 -12.38
CA ALA A 65 0.95 -11.25 -12.01
C ALA A 65 1.73 -12.11 -10.97
N ASP A 66 2.61 -11.55 -10.13
CA ASP A 66 3.55 -12.36 -9.34
C ASP A 66 3.15 -12.58 -7.86
N SER A 67 1.91 -12.97 -7.63
CA SER A 67 1.51 -13.56 -6.35
C SER A 67 0.50 -14.69 -6.56
N CYS A 68 0.86 -15.66 -7.40
CA CYS A 68 0.14 -16.92 -7.49
C CYS A 68 0.28 -17.66 -6.15
N VAL A 69 -0.83 -17.86 -5.46
CA VAL A 69 -0.84 -18.67 -4.24
C VAL A 69 -1.60 -19.96 -4.48
N ILE A 70 -0.92 -21.06 -4.17
CA ILE A 70 -1.36 -22.41 -4.44
C ILE A 70 -2.31 -22.86 -3.33
N LEU A 71 -3.60 -22.94 -3.64
CA LEU A 71 -4.57 -23.69 -2.85
C LEU A 71 -4.57 -25.13 -3.36
N VAL A 72 -4.60 -26.11 -2.45
CA VAL A 72 -4.81 -27.51 -2.81
C VAL A 72 -6.27 -27.65 -3.26
N VAL A 73 -6.49 -27.40 -4.54
CA VAL A 73 -7.76 -27.55 -5.26
C VAL A 73 -7.60 -28.78 -6.16
N PRO A 74 -8.65 -29.58 -6.44
CA PRO A 74 -8.53 -30.78 -7.26
C PRO A 74 -7.74 -30.50 -8.56
N GLU A 75 -6.74 -31.33 -8.90
CA GLU A 75 -5.91 -31.13 -10.09
C GLU A 75 -6.72 -31.16 -11.41
N GLU A 76 -7.89 -31.81 -11.36
CA GLU A 76 -8.76 -31.95 -12.52
C GLU A 76 -9.62 -30.68 -12.70
N PRO A 77 -9.47 -29.92 -13.81
CA PRO A 77 -10.18 -28.66 -14.02
C PRO A 77 -11.70 -28.83 -13.98
N ARG A 78 -12.19 -29.98 -14.43
CA ARG A 78 -13.60 -30.36 -14.39
C ARG A 78 -14.12 -30.59 -12.96
N ALA A 79 -13.29 -31.12 -12.06
CA ALA A 79 -13.64 -31.27 -10.65
C ALA A 79 -13.64 -29.92 -9.93
N GLN A 80 -12.75 -29.00 -10.32
CA GLN A 80 -12.78 -27.62 -9.82
C GLN A 80 -14.05 -26.89 -10.28
N GLU A 81 -14.42 -27.03 -11.55
CA GLU A 81 -15.65 -26.48 -12.10
C GLU A 81 -16.89 -27.04 -11.39
N LEU A 82 -16.96 -28.35 -11.21
CA LEU A 82 -18.07 -29.00 -10.49
C LEU A 82 -18.14 -28.57 -9.02
N LEU A 83 -17.00 -28.38 -8.35
CA LEU A 83 -16.96 -27.88 -6.97
C LEU A 83 -17.39 -26.41 -6.90
N LYS A 84 -16.92 -25.57 -7.84
CA LYS A 84 -17.35 -24.17 -7.98
C LYS A 84 -18.86 -24.11 -8.26
N GLU A 85 -19.36 -24.97 -9.13
CA GLU A 85 -20.77 -25.05 -9.52
C GLU A 85 -21.63 -25.55 -8.36
N ALA A 86 -21.18 -26.57 -7.62
CA ALA A 86 -21.83 -27.03 -6.40
C ALA A 86 -21.91 -25.92 -5.33
N PHE A 87 -20.84 -25.17 -5.10
CA PHE A 87 -20.87 -24.05 -4.16
C PHE A 87 -21.73 -22.88 -4.64
N ARG A 88 -21.77 -22.60 -5.96
CA ARG A 88 -22.71 -21.63 -6.54
C ARG A 88 -24.16 -22.07 -6.33
N LEU A 89 -24.46 -23.35 -6.56
CA LEU A 89 -25.78 -23.93 -6.37
C LEU A 89 -26.18 -23.92 -4.88
N ILE A 90 -25.28 -24.22 -3.95
CA ILE A 90 -25.55 -24.10 -2.51
C ILE A 90 -25.80 -22.65 -2.11
N GLY A 91 -25.10 -21.67 -2.72
CA GLY A 91 -25.40 -20.26 -2.52
C GLY A 91 -26.77 -19.82 -3.08
N SER A 92 -27.25 -20.46 -4.14
CA SER A 92 -28.54 -20.15 -4.78
C SER A 92 -29.74 -20.84 -4.14
N PHE A 93 -29.56 -22.03 -3.53
CA PHE A 93 -30.63 -22.80 -2.90
C PHE A 93 -30.52 -22.68 -1.37
N SER A 94 -31.51 -22.01 -0.78
CA SER A 94 -31.58 -21.45 0.57
C SER A 94 -31.52 -22.42 1.75
N ASP A 95 -30.55 -23.33 1.79
CA ASP A 95 -30.23 -24.11 2.99
C ASP A 95 -28.80 -23.80 3.48
N LEU A 96 -28.48 -22.50 3.46
CA LEU A 96 -27.22 -21.96 3.99
C LEU A 96 -27.05 -22.39 5.44
N GLN A 97 -28.12 -22.44 6.27
CA GLN A 97 -28.04 -22.85 7.67
C GLN A 97 -27.31 -24.17 7.93
N LEU A 98 -27.50 -25.22 7.11
CA LEU A 98 -26.85 -26.52 7.29
C LEU A 98 -25.37 -26.52 6.87
N LEU A 99 -25.05 -25.86 5.75
CA LEU A 99 -23.66 -25.63 5.36
C LEU A 99 -22.94 -24.78 6.42
N VAL A 100 -23.63 -23.77 6.91
CA VAL A 100 -23.19 -22.81 7.91
C VAL A 100 -22.98 -23.49 9.25
N GLU A 101 -23.88 -24.35 9.72
CA GLU A 101 -23.73 -25.09 10.98
C GLU A 101 -22.59 -26.11 10.89
N ALA A 102 -22.38 -26.72 9.71
CA ALA A 102 -21.24 -27.61 9.47
C ALA A 102 -19.89 -26.85 9.38
N LEU A 103 -19.87 -25.66 8.78
CA LEU A 103 -18.69 -24.79 8.71
C LEU A 103 -18.43 -24.10 10.06
N LEU A 104 -19.48 -23.73 10.81
CA LEU A 104 -19.42 -23.13 12.16
C LEU A 104 -18.98 -24.14 13.21
N GLN A 105 -19.47 -25.39 13.17
CA GLN A 105 -18.91 -26.47 14.00
C GLN A 105 -17.41 -26.68 13.72
N LYS A 106 -16.97 -26.46 12.49
CA LYS A 106 -15.54 -26.44 12.12
C LYS A 106 -14.81 -25.15 12.51
N THR A 107 -15.53 -24.05 12.77
CA THR A 107 -14.97 -22.78 13.28
C THR A 107 -14.78 -22.76 14.79
N LEU A 108 -15.66 -23.43 15.55
CA LEU A 108 -15.59 -23.54 17.01
C LEU A 108 -14.34 -24.31 17.50
N ASP A 109 -13.75 -25.15 16.64
CA ASP A 109 -12.48 -25.86 16.90
C ASP A 109 -11.23 -24.97 16.70
N GLY A 110 -11.38 -23.66 16.47
CA GLY A 110 -10.32 -22.68 16.75
C GLY A 110 -9.42 -22.25 15.58
N ARG A 111 -9.81 -22.47 14.31
CA ARG A 111 -9.32 -21.77 13.10
C ARG A 111 -10.04 -22.33 11.87
N LEU A 112 -10.73 -21.49 11.10
CA LEU A 112 -11.31 -21.86 9.79
C LEU A 112 -10.23 -22.48 8.91
N LYS A 113 -10.28 -23.75 8.48
CA LYS A 113 -9.23 -24.27 7.58
C LYS A 113 -9.24 -23.55 6.21
N MET A 114 -8.11 -23.53 5.50
CA MET A 114 -7.96 -22.78 4.25
C MET A 114 -8.97 -23.22 3.18
N GLU A 115 -9.28 -24.51 3.15
CA GLU A 115 -10.26 -25.14 2.26
C GLU A 115 -11.69 -24.70 2.62
N ALA A 116 -11.97 -24.52 3.92
CA ALA A 116 -13.25 -24.00 4.38
C ALA A 116 -13.41 -22.52 4.02
N LEU A 117 -12.35 -21.70 4.16
CA LEU A 117 -12.35 -20.30 3.73
C LEU A 117 -12.54 -20.17 2.21
N TYR A 118 -11.91 -21.04 1.43
CA TYR A 118 -12.10 -21.04 -0.02
C TYR A 118 -13.54 -21.41 -0.41
N ALA A 119 -14.09 -22.49 0.17
CA ALA A 119 -15.48 -22.89 -0.04
C ALA A 119 -16.44 -21.76 0.33
N LEU A 120 -16.20 -21.13 1.48
CA LEU A 120 -16.94 -19.98 1.99
C LEU A 120 -16.95 -18.81 0.99
N ASN A 121 -15.78 -18.40 0.48
CA ASN A 121 -15.67 -17.33 -0.51
C ASN A 121 -16.47 -17.66 -1.79
N LYS A 122 -16.41 -18.91 -2.26
CA LYS A 122 -17.19 -19.35 -3.43
C LYS A 122 -18.71 -19.35 -3.17
N THR A 123 -19.14 -19.70 -1.96
CA THR A 123 -20.56 -19.67 -1.60
C THR A 123 -21.11 -18.25 -1.53
N PHE A 124 -20.37 -17.28 -0.95
CA PHE A 124 -20.78 -15.88 -0.97
C PHE A 124 -20.83 -15.31 -2.39
N LEU A 125 -19.88 -15.65 -3.25
CA LEU A 125 -19.91 -15.25 -4.66
C LEU A 125 -21.18 -15.78 -5.38
N GLY A 126 -21.61 -16.99 -5.06
CA GLY A 126 -22.90 -17.53 -5.51
C GLY A 126 -24.09 -16.74 -4.97
N ALA A 127 -24.12 -16.51 -3.65
CA ALA A 127 -25.20 -15.77 -3.00
C ALA A 127 -25.35 -14.33 -3.52
N LEU A 128 -24.24 -13.63 -3.80
CA LEU A 128 -24.23 -12.29 -4.39
C LEU A 128 -24.85 -12.26 -5.79
N LYS A 129 -24.63 -13.29 -6.62
CA LYS A 129 -25.24 -13.39 -7.96
C LYS A 129 -26.76 -13.59 -7.89
N HIS A 130 -27.25 -14.22 -6.82
CA HIS A 130 -28.66 -14.63 -6.71
C HIS A 130 -29.49 -13.79 -5.72
N CYS A 131 -28.91 -12.74 -5.10
CA CYS A 131 -29.60 -11.81 -4.18
C CYS A 131 -30.40 -12.53 -3.06
N ASN A 132 -29.75 -13.46 -2.36
CA ASN A 132 -30.37 -14.24 -1.30
C ASN A 132 -30.33 -13.50 0.06
N ASP A 133 -31.48 -13.13 0.62
CA ASP A 133 -31.56 -12.38 1.88
C ASP A 133 -31.02 -13.17 3.09
N ALA A 134 -31.10 -14.50 3.07
CA ALA A 134 -30.53 -15.37 4.12
C ALA A 134 -28.99 -15.33 4.18
N ALA A 135 -28.34 -14.78 3.15
CA ALA A 135 -26.89 -14.60 3.14
C ALA A 135 -26.43 -13.41 4.00
N SER A 136 -27.33 -12.50 4.37
CA SER A 136 -26.99 -11.30 5.16
C SER A 136 -26.61 -11.65 6.60
N ASP A 137 -27.45 -12.42 7.30
CA ASP A 137 -27.17 -12.88 8.67
C ASP A 137 -25.85 -13.67 8.74
N PHE A 138 -25.59 -14.46 7.69
CA PHE A 138 -24.37 -15.24 7.61
C PHE A 138 -23.12 -14.38 7.31
N ALA A 139 -23.27 -13.37 6.46
CA ALA A 139 -22.22 -12.40 6.20
C ALA A 139 -21.87 -11.61 7.47
N GLU A 140 -22.84 -11.34 8.34
CA GLU A 140 -22.63 -10.65 9.62
C GLU A 140 -21.75 -11.48 10.57
N ILE A 141 -22.15 -12.74 10.84
CA ILE A 141 -21.41 -13.66 11.69
C ILE A 141 -20.00 -13.90 11.13
N THR A 142 -19.89 -14.09 9.82
CA THR A 142 -18.61 -14.33 9.16
C THR A 142 -17.70 -13.10 9.26
N LEU A 143 -18.22 -11.90 8.99
CA LEU A 143 -17.45 -10.66 9.07
C LEU A 143 -16.94 -10.43 10.49
N GLN A 144 -17.77 -10.67 11.51
CA GLN A 144 -17.35 -10.56 12.90
C GLN A 144 -16.19 -11.53 13.21
N ALA A 145 -16.32 -12.81 12.84
CA ALA A 145 -15.27 -13.80 13.06
C ALA A 145 -13.95 -13.43 12.34
N ILE A 146 -14.04 -12.89 11.12
CA ILE A 146 -12.88 -12.40 10.37
C ILE A 146 -12.19 -11.25 11.11
N LEU A 147 -12.95 -10.26 11.60
CA LEU A 147 -12.40 -9.10 12.30
C LEU A 147 -11.77 -9.48 13.65
N GLU A 148 -12.37 -10.44 14.36
CA GLU A 148 -11.78 -11.04 15.56
C GLU A 148 -10.45 -11.74 15.25
N GLU A 149 -10.37 -12.45 14.11
CA GLU A 149 -9.13 -13.10 13.68
C GLU A 149 -8.03 -12.08 13.38
N PHE A 150 -8.35 -10.99 12.67
CA PHE A 150 -7.40 -9.90 12.38
C PHE A 150 -6.96 -9.11 13.60
N SER A 151 -7.67 -9.19 14.73
CA SER A 151 -7.21 -8.61 16.00
C SER A 151 -5.89 -9.25 16.48
N TYR A 152 -5.51 -10.40 15.93
CA TYR A 152 -4.23 -11.09 16.16
C TYR A 152 -3.43 -11.30 14.86
N ALA A 153 -3.39 -10.27 13.99
CA ALA A 153 -2.82 -10.33 12.63
C ALA A 153 -1.39 -10.87 12.55
N SER A 154 -0.53 -10.62 13.55
CA SER A 154 0.89 -11.00 13.55
C SER A 154 1.17 -12.51 13.42
N LYS A 155 0.14 -13.36 13.55
CA LYS A 155 0.26 -14.83 13.46
C LYS A 155 -0.44 -15.44 12.24
N ILE A 156 -0.99 -14.62 11.34
CA ILE A 156 -1.78 -15.08 10.19
C ILE A 156 -0.87 -15.25 8.97
N PRO A 157 -0.78 -16.46 8.37
CA PRO A 157 -0.03 -16.66 7.13
C PRO A 157 -0.59 -15.82 5.98
N LEU A 158 0.28 -15.36 5.07
CA LEU A 158 -0.10 -14.48 3.95
C LEU A 158 -1.32 -14.97 3.15
N LEU A 159 -1.33 -16.24 2.73
CA LEU A 159 -2.46 -16.81 1.98
C LEU A 159 -3.77 -16.69 2.73
N ARG A 160 -3.72 -16.86 4.05
CA ARG A 160 -4.88 -16.81 4.92
C ARG A 160 -5.40 -15.39 5.03
N MET A 161 -4.51 -14.41 5.17
CA MET A 161 -4.88 -12.99 5.12
C MET A 161 -5.59 -12.66 3.80
N LEU A 162 -5.06 -13.11 2.66
CA LEU A 162 -5.66 -12.87 1.34
C LEU A 162 -7.07 -13.48 1.23
N LEU A 163 -7.26 -14.72 1.72
CA LEU A 163 -8.57 -15.37 1.75
C LEU A 163 -9.56 -14.65 2.67
N LEU A 164 -9.11 -14.20 3.84
CA LEU A 164 -9.93 -13.46 4.80
C LEU A 164 -10.33 -12.09 4.24
N LEU A 165 -9.43 -11.39 3.55
CA LEU A 165 -9.74 -10.14 2.85
C LEU A 165 -10.78 -10.36 1.74
N GLU A 166 -10.65 -11.43 0.96
CA GLU A 166 -11.65 -11.77 -0.06
C GLU A 166 -13.01 -12.12 0.57
N ALA A 167 -13.02 -12.84 1.69
CA ALA A 167 -14.23 -13.13 2.46
C ALA A 167 -14.89 -11.84 2.95
N MET A 168 -14.10 -10.93 3.51
CA MET A 168 -14.54 -9.62 4.00
C MET A 168 -15.14 -8.76 2.88
N ARG A 169 -14.54 -8.78 1.68
CA ARG A 169 -15.06 -8.13 0.48
C ARG A 169 -16.45 -8.66 0.11
N CYS A 170 -16.61 -9.98 0.09
CA CYS A 170 -17.88 -10.63 -0.22
C CYS A 170 -18.95 -10.34 0.84
N CYS A 171 -18.58 -10.39 2.13
CA CYS A 171 -19.48 -10.08 3.23
C CYS A 171 -19.97 -8.63 3.16
N SER A 172 -19.08 -7.67 2.87
CA SER A 172 -19.45 -6.26 2.77
C SER A 172 -20.52 -6.01 1.71
N LEU A 173 -20.36 -6.61 0.52
CA LEU A 173 -21.32 -6.48 -0.58
C LEU A 173 -22.67 -7.13 -0.29
N THR A 174 -22.68 -8.15 0.57
CA THR A 174 -23.90 -8.86 0.98
C THR A 174 -24.65 -8.06 2.05
N LEU A 175 -23.92 -7.50 3.02
CA LEU A 175 -24.49 -6.74 4.15
C LEU A 175 -25.04 -5.36 3.76
N ARG A 176 -24.42 -4.69 2.77
CA ARG A 176 -24.79 -3.31 2.37
C ARG A 176 -24.87 -2.36 3.58
N SER A 177 -26.05 -1.85 3.92
CA SER A 177 -26.27 -0.96 5.07
C SER A 177 -25.96 -1.60 6.42
N ASN A 178 -26.08 -2.93 6.54
CA ASN A 178 -25.78 -3.66 7.77
C ASN A 178 -24.27 -3.74 8.06
N LEU A 179 -23.42 -3.20 7.17
CA LEU A 179 -21.98 -3.09 7.36
C LEU A 179 -21.59 -2.03 8.40
N LEU A 180 -22.43 -1.01 8.62
CA LEU A 180 -22.09 0.17 9.44
C LEU A 180 -21.51 -0.16 10.84
N PRO A 181 -22.03 -1.12 11.62
CA PRO A 181 -21.47 -1.47 12.93
C PRO A 181 -20.02 -1.99 12.86
N TYR A 182 -19.65 -2.61 11.74
CA TYR A 182 -18.34 -3.25 11.51
C TYR A 182 -17.39 -2.37 10.70
N LEU A 183 -17.84 -1.19 10.25
CA LEU A 183 -17.13 -0.35 9.30
C LEU A 183 -15.78 0.12 9.84
N LEU A 184 -15.71 0.66 11.05
CA LEU A 184 -14.47 1.20 11.61
C LEU A 184 -13.41 0.12 11.83
N SER A 185 -13.81 -1.05 12.35
CA SER A 185 -12.93 -2.21 12.49
C SER A 185 -12.46 -2.72 11.13
N GLY A 186 -13.35 -2.77 10.15
CA GLY A 186 -13.00 -3.22 8.81
C GLY A 186 -12.09 -2.24 8.07
N LEU A 187 -12.34 -0.94 8.19
CA LEU A 187 -11.47 0.12 7.65
C LEU A 187 -10.09 0.06 8.30
N TYR A 188 -9.99 -0.17 9.62
CA TYR A 188 -8.70 -0.34 10.29
C TYR A 188 -7.90 -1.50 9.69
N VAL A 189 -8.50 -2.68 9.54
CA VAL A 189 -7.85 -3.86 8.94
C VAL A 189 -7.42 -3.56 7.50
N ALA A 190 -8.35 -3.10 6.66
CA ALA A 190 -8.07 -2.88 5.24
C ALA A 190 -7.03 -1.77 5.03
N LEU A 191 -7.05 -0.68 5.82
CA LEU A 191 -6.04 0.37 5.75
C LEU A 191 -4.67 -0.13 6.24
N SER A 192 -4.64 -0.95 7.29
CA SER A 192 -3.37 -1.50 7.82
C SER A 192 -2.64 -2.36 6.80
N LEU A 193 -3.39 -3.16 6.02
CA LEU A 193 -2.86 -4.07 5.02
C LEU A 193 -2.68 -3.42 3.64
N SER A 194 -3.34 -2.29 3.36
CA SER A 194 -3.16 -1.57 2.09
C SER A 194 -1.74 -0.97 1.91
N GLY A 195 -0.95 -0.90 2.99
CA GLY A 195 0.43 -0.42 2.93
C GLY A 195 1.45 -1.48 2.48
N GLU A 196 1.14 -2.76 2.61
CA GLU A 196 2.08 -3.86 2.40
C GLU A 196 1.94 -4.44 0.98
N HIS A 197 3.06 -4.57 0.24
CA HIS A 197 3.03 -4.94 -1.18
C HIS A 197 2.27 -6.24 -1.48
N ALA A 198 2.35 -7.24 -0.60
CA ALA A 198 1.73 -8.55 -0.81
C ALA A 198 0.20 -8.52 -0.60
N THR A 199 -0.30 -7.69 0.31
CA THR A 199 -1.73 -7.63 0.68
C THR A 199 -2.44 -6.41 0.09
N LYS A 200 -1.68 -5.44 -0.46
CA LYS A 200 -2.18 -4.17 -1.01
C LYS A 200 -3.40 -4.33 -1.92
N VAL A 201 -3.31 -5.16 -2.95
CA VAL A 201 -4.37 -5.29 -3.96
C VAL A 201 -5.66 -5.84 -3.34
N ALA A 202 -5.55 -6.86 -2.49
CA ALA A 202 -6.70 -7.44 -1.81
C ALA A 202 -7.33 -6.44 -0.83
N ALA A 203 -6.52 -5.72 -0.08
CA ALA A 203 -6.98 -4.70 0.87
C ALA A 203 -7.65 -3.51 0.17
N GLU A 204 -7.11 -3.04 -0.96
CA GLU A 204 -7.71 -1.98 -1.77
C GLU A 204 -9.07 -2.41 -2.36
N ARG A 205 -9.21 -3.67 -2.76
CA ARG A 205 -10.51 -4.22 -3.21
C ARG A 205 -11.55 -4.26 -2.09
N VAL A 206 -11.14 -4.55 -0.85
CA VAL A 206 -12.04 -4.48 0.32
C VAL A 206 -12.50 -3.04 0.57
N LEU A 207 -11.59 -2.07 0.50
CA LEU A 207 -11.96 -0.65 0.65
C LEU A 207 -12.95 -0.21 -0.46
N ALA A 208 -12.72 -0.64 -1.70
CA ALA A 208 -13.63 -0.37 -2.80
C ALA A 208 -15.00 -1.03 -2.58
N SER A 209 -15.04 -2.29 -2.13
CA SER A 209 -16.29 -2.98 -1.85
C SER A 209 -17.06 -2.39 -0.67
N PHE A 210 -16.37 -1.79 0.30
CA PHE A 210 -17.01 -1.03 1.39
C PHE A 210 -17.68 0.24 0.85
N ALA A 211 -17.01 0.97 -0.03
CA ALA A 211 -17.58 2.17 -0.66
C ALA A 211 -18.83 1.81 -1.47
N VAL A 212 -18.74 0.77 -2.30
CA VAL A 212 -19.87 0.26 -3.09
C VAL A 212 -21.03 -0.21 -2.20
N ALA A 213 -20.74 -0.95 -1.13
CA ALA A 213 -21.76 -1.47 -0.21
C ALA A 213 -22.56 -0.37 0.50
N LEU A 214 -21.92 0.77 0.77
CA LEU A 214 -22.53 1.91 1.45
C LEU A 214 -23.06 2.99 0.48
N GLY A 215 -22.92 2.79 -0.84
CA GLY A 215 -23.39 3.74 -1.86
C GLY A 215 -22.49 4.98 -2.04
N GLU A 216 -21.24 4.90 -1.59
CA GLU A 216 -20.23 5.95 -1.76
C GLU A 216 -19.64 5.90 -3.18
N THR A 217 -19.31 7.07 -3.75
CA THR A 217 -18.80 7.17 -5.13
C THR A 217 -17.36 6.67 -5.28
N SER A 218 -16.58 6.72 -4.20
CA SER A 218 -15.18 6.33 -4.18
C SER A 218 -14.72 5.96 -2.77
N VAL A 219 -13.58 5.26 -2.69
CA VAL A 219 -12.90 4.98 -1.41
C VAL A 219 -12.53 6.28 -0.69
N HIS A 220 -12.19 7.33 -1.44
CA HIS A 220 -11.89 8.64 -0.90
C HIS A 220 -13.12 9.25 -0.20
N SER A 221 -14.29 9.24 -0.86
CA SER A 221 -15.56 9.69 -0.27
C SER A 221 -15.91 8.94 1.01
N LEU A 222 -15.79 7.61 0.99
CA LEU A 222 -16.02 6.76 2.16
C LEU A 222 -15.14 7.16 3.36
N ILE A 223 -13.85 7.40 3.12
CA ILE A 223 -12.90 7.78 4.18
C ILE A 223 -13.24 9.17 4.71
N LEU A 224 -13.56 10.13 3.82
CA LEU A 224 -13.91 11.48 4.22
C LEU A 224 -15.20 11.53 5.06
N SER A 225 -16.24 10.78 4.68
CA SER A 225 -17.48 10.67 5.45
C SER A 225 -17.26 10.14 6.87
N ASN A 226 -16.18 9.39 7.10
CA ASN A 226 -15.89 8.71 8.36
C ASN A 226 -14.61 9.22 9.07
N ILE A 227 -14.00 10.30 8.57
CA ILE A 227 -12.66 10.72 9.00
C ILE A 227 -12.60 11.09 10.48
N ASP A 228 -13.62 11.77 11.01
CA ASP A 228 -13.61 12.24 12.40
C ASP A 228 -13.65 11.07 13.40
N TYR A 229 -14.42 10.02 13.05
CA TYR A 229 -14.45 8.77 13.81
C TYR A 229 -13.14 8.01 13.70
N LEU A 230 -12.57 7.93 12.49
CA LEU A 230 -11.26 7.29 12.27
C LEU A 230 -10.16 8.00 13.06
N VAL A 231 -10.09 9.33 13.00
CA VAL A 231 -9.12 10.14 13.74
C VAL A 231 -9.24 9.90 15.24
N SER A 232 -10.46 9.97 15.79
CA SER A 232 -10.70 9.74 17.22
C SER A 232 -10.27 8.33 17.64
N SER A 233 -10.58 7.32 16.83
CA SER A 233 -10.25 5.93 17.10
C SER A 233 -8.74 5.64 16.98
N LEU A 234 -8.07 6.26 15.99
CA LEU A 234 -6.63 6.12 15.75
C LEU A 234 -5.81 6.88 16.78
N LEU A 235 -6.29 8.03 17.29
CA LEU A 235 -5.63 8.78 18.36
C LEU A 235 -5.51 7.96 19.65
N VAL A 236 -6.52 7.17 19.98
CA VAL A 236 -6.43 6.25 21.13
C VAL A 236 -5.42 5.15 20.84
N ARG A 237 -5.50 4.49 19.67
CA ARG A 237 -4.60 3.38 19.35
C ARG A 237 -3.13 3.78 19.21
N ILE A 238 -2.84 4.97 18.67
CA ILE A 238 -1.46 5.44 18.51
C ILE A 238 -0.81 5.74 19.87
N ARG A 239 -1.58 6.22 20.86
CA ARG A 239 -1.09 6.40 22.24
C ARG A 239 -0.74 5.08 22.92
N TYR A 240 -1.38 3.99 22.49
CA TYR A 240 -1.08 2.62 22.91
C TYR A 240 -0.38 1.84 21.78
N HIS A 241 0.54 2.48 21.05
CA HIS A 241 1.20 1.87 19.88
C HIS A 241 1.92 0.55 20.19
N SER A 242 2.36 0.32 21.43
CA SER A 242 2.94 -0.97 21.86
C SER A 242 1.94 -2.12 21.79
N LEU A 243 0.64 -1.83 21.95
CA LEU A 243 -0.47 -2.79 21.81
C LEU A 243 -1.01 -2.86 20.37
N TYR A 244 -0.87 -1.77 19.61
CA TYR A 244 -1.39 -1.63 18.25
C TYR A 244 -0.30 -1.21 17.27
N PRO A 245 0.70 -2.07 16.97
CA PRO A 245 1.83 -1.68 16.13
C PRO A 245 1.43 -1.33 14.68
N GLU A 246 0.30 -1.86 14.19
CA GLU A 246 -0.21 -1.61 12.83
C GLU A 246 -0.79 -0.20 12.65
N VAL A 247 -1.05 0.53 13.74
CA VAL A 247 -1.67 1.86 13.70
C VAL A 247 -0.88 2.84 12.81
N CYS A 248 0.45 2.76 12.81
CA CYS A 248 1.30 3.62 11.98
C CYS A 248 1.16 3.30 10.49
N SER A 249 0.96 2.03 10.14
CA SER A 249 0.65 1.61 8.76
C SER A 249 -0.72 2.12 8.33
N VAL A 250 -1.71 2.08 9.24
CA VAL A 250 -3.04 2.67 9.00
C VAL A 250 -2.93 4.17 8.73
N LEU A 251 -2.14 4.90 9.53
CA LEU A 251 -1.89 6.34 9.30
C LEU A 251 -1.26 6.60 7.93
N ALA A 252 -0.24 5.84 7.57
CA ALA A 252 0.43 5.99 6.28
C ALA A 252 -0.53 5.74 5.10
N SER A 253 -1.42 4.77 5.21
CA SER A 253 -2.44 4.48 4.20
C SER A 253 -3.59 5.49 4.19
N LEU A 254 -3.98 5.98 5.37
CA LEU A 254 -4.99 7.03 5.53
C LEU A 254 -4.55 8.31 4.83
N PHE A 255 -3.32 8.78 5.10
CA PHE A 255 -2.79 9.98 4.46
C PHE A 255 -2.77 9.84 2.93
N LYS A 256 -2.37 8.70 2.37
CA LYS A 256 -2.38 8.46 0.91
C LYS A 256 -3.76 8.58 0.25
N LYS A 257 -4.84 8.57 1.04
CA LYS A 257 -6.22 8.58 0.55
C LYS A 257 -6.95 9.88 0.88
N ILE A 258 -6.28 10.87 1.47
CA ILE A 258 -6.84 12.17 1.84
C ILE A 258 -6.19 13.27 0.98
N ASP A 259 -6.97 14.29 0.65
CA ASP A 259 -6.49 15.47 -0.07
C ASP A 259 -6.09 16.58 0.90
N LEU A 260 -5.24 17.51 0.43
CA LEU A 260 -4.71 18.60 1.25
C LEU A 260 -5.80 19.44 1.92
N VAL A 261 -6.95 19.63 1.26
CA VAL A 261 -8.08 20.41 1.78
C VAL A 261 -8.63 19.84 3.09
N GLN A 262 -8.64 18.52 3.26
CA GLN A 262 -9.21 17.82 4.42
C GLN A 262 -8.12 17.28 5.37
N ALA A 263 -6.86 17.60 5.10
CA ALA A 263 -5.74 17.10 5.87
C ALA A 263 -5.68 17.71 7.29
N ASP A 264 -6.31 18.86 7.50
CA ASP A 264 -6.41 19.56 8.79
C ASP A 264 -7.07 18.70 9.87
N LYS A 265 -8.08 17.91 9.51
CA LYS A 265 -8.74 16.95 10.39
C LYS A 265 -7.77 15.90 10.97
N THR A 266 -6.67 15.63 10.28
CA THR A 266 -5.65 14.66 10.71
C THR A 266 -4.51 15.28 11.52
N ALA A 267 -4.51 16.60 11.74
CA ALA A 267 -3.47 17.31 12.48
C ALA A 267 -3.19 16.76 13.90
N PRO A 268 -4.20 16.28 14.68
CA PRO A 268 -3.96 15.64 15.97
C PRO A 268 -3.11 14.37 15.84
N LEU A 269 -3.37 13.54 14.81
CA LEU A 269 -2.62 12.30 14.57
C LEU A 269 -1.15 12.58 14.23
N LEU A 270 -0.91 13.60 13.39
CA LEU A 270 0.45 14.03 13.06
C LEU A 270 1.20 14.53 14.30
N THR A 271 0.53 15.31 15.14
CA THR A 271 1.16 15.87 16.34
C THR A 271 1.52 14.78 17.34
N GLU A 272 0.61 13.82 17.56
CA GLU A 272 0.86 12.66 18.42
C GLU A 272 1.97 11.76 17.84
N ALA A 273 1.95 11.49 16.53
CA ALA A 273 3.00 10.74 15.85
C ALA A 273 4.39 11.39 15.99
N MET A 274 4.46 12.72 15.91
CA MET A 274 5.72 13.46 16.11
C MET A 274 6.22 13.35 17.55
N LEU A 275 5.31 13.43 18.52
CA LEU A 275 5.67 13.27 19.94
C LEU A 275 6.21 11.87 20.24
N ILE A 276 5.59 10.84 19.67
CA ILE A 276 6.09 9.46 19.79
C ILE A 276 7.47 9.33 19.14
N LEU A 277 7.66 9.89 17.93
CA LEU A 277 8.96 9.86 17.25
C LEU A 277 10.06 10.51 18.11
N ASP A 278 9.78 11.65 18.74
CA ASP A 278 10.74 12.37 19.58
C ASP A 278 11.14 11.58 20.85
N GLN A 279 10.28 10.67 21.31
CA GLN A 279 10.51 9.82 22.48
C GLN A 279 11.07 8.44 22.12
N SER A 280 11.09 8.07 20.85
CA SER A 280 11.46 6.73 20.38
C SER A 280 12.96 6.57 20.16
N GLU A 281 13.46 5.38 20.46
CA GLU A 281 14.83 4.98 20.11
C GLU A 281 14.91 4.53 18.64
N GLU A 282 16.09 4.71 18.00
CA GLU A 282 16.23 4.50 16.54
C GLU A 282 15.94 3.08 16.07
N ASP A 283 16.19 2.08 16.92
CA ASP A 283 16.10 0.66 16.56
C ASP A 283 14.67 0.09 16.65
N GLN A 284 13.70 0.91 17.07
CA GLN A 284 12.32 0.46 17.16
C GLN A 284 11.64 0.46 15.79
N GLU A 285 10.99 -0.65 15.43
CA GLU A 285 10.28 -0.81 14.16
C GLU A 285 9.21 0.29 13.93
N ILE A 286 8.62 0.79 15.02
CA ILE A 286 7.66 1.89 14.98
C ILE A 286 8.22 3.15 14.32
N VAL A 287 9.52 3.44 14.49
CA VAL A 287 10.16 4.65 13.91
C VAL A 287 10.09 4.61 12.39
N VAL A 288 10.36 3.47 11.77
CA VAL A 288 10.25 3.29 10.31
C VAL A 288 8.80 3.50 9.86
N ARG A 289 7.83 2.95 10.60
CA ARG A 289 6.41 3.08 10.26
C ARG A 289 5.90 4.53 10.43
N LEU A 290 6.35 5.25 11.46
CA LEU A 290 6.06 6.67 11.67
C LEU A 290 6.64 7.53 10.53
N TRP A 291 7.89 7.29 10.15
CA TRP A 291 8.49 7.96 8.99
C TRP A 291 7.73 7.66 7.69
N GLN A 292 7.26 6.43 7.51
CA GLN A 292 6.43 6.07 6.36
C GLN A 292 5.09 6.84 6.36
N ALA A 293 4.51 7.10 7.53
CA ALA A 293 3.33 7.94 7.67
C ALA A 293 3.62 9.42 7.35
N PHE A 294 4.71 9.98 7.88
CA PHE A 294 5.14 11.35 7.55
C PHE A 294 5.44 11.51 6.06
N LEU A 295 6.09 10.52 5.43
CA LEU A 295 6.32 10.52 3.99
C LEU A 295 5.02 10.56 3.20
N SER A 296 4.02 9.75 3.58
CA SER A 296 2.69 9.78 2.95
C SER A 296 2.06 11.17 3.07
N PHE A 297 2.11 11.79 4.25
CA PHE A 297 1.59 13.15 4.45
C PHE A 297 2.33 14.20 3.60
N CYS A 298 3.66 14.09 3.49
CA CYS A 298 4.44 15.00 2.63
C CYS A 298 4.05 14.88 1.16
N HIS A 299 3.74 13.67 0.68
CA HIS A 299 3.22 13.47 -0.67
C HIS A 299 1.86 14.13 -0.90
N VAL A 300 0.94 14.05 0.08
CA VAL A 300 -0.36 14.75 0.03
C VAL A 300 -0.16 16.25 -0.09
N CYS A 301 0.75 16.82 0.71
CA CYS A 301 1.02 18.25 0.66
C CYS A 301 1.65 18.68 -0.67
N LYS A 302 2.58 17.87 -1.20
CA LYS A 302 3.19 18.13 -2.51
C LYS A 302 2.13 18.11 -3.63
N ALA A 303 1.27 17.09 -3.65
CA ALA A 303 0.23 16.95 -4.68
C ALA A 303 -0.86 18.02 -4.57
N GLY A 304 -1.33 18.31 -3.35
CA GLY A 304 -2.35 19.35 -3.14
C GLY A 304 -1.84 20.74 -3.50
N ARG A 305 -0.55 21.00 -3.34
CA ARG A 305 0.08 22.23 -3.81
C ARG A 305 0.09 22.33 -5.34
N THR A 306 0.51 21.29 -6.05
CA THR A 306 0.57 21.36 -7.53
C THR A 306 -0.80 21.64 -8.13
N VAL A 307 -1.86 21.04 -7.57
CA VAL A 307 -3.25 21.33 -7.98
C VAL A 307 -3.61 22.80 -7.71
N ALA A 308 -3.24 23.33 -6.54
CA ALA A 308 -3.49 24.73 -6.20
C ALA A 308 -2.68 25.72 -7.04
N GLU A 309 -1.56 25.32 -7.65
CA GLU A 309 -0.77 26.12 -8.59
C GLU A 309 -1.39 26.06 -10.01
N ASP A 310 -1.84 24.89 -10.45
CA ASP A 310 -2.49 24.70 -11.76
C ASP A 310 -3.84 25.43 -11.86
N GLU A 311 -4.60 25.49 -10.76
CA GLU A 311 -5.88 26.22 -10.69
C GLU A 311 -5.70 27.74 -10.60
N ARG A 312 -4.53 28.21 -10.14
CA ARG A 312 -4.24 29.61 -9.81
C ARG A 312 -3.31 30.25 -10.85
N GLY A 313 -3.53 29.91 -12.13
CA GLY A 313 -2.80 30.47 -13.26
C GLY A 313 -2.74 32.00 -13.22
N GLU A 314 -1.53 32.54 -13.18
CA GLU A 314 -1.17 33.96 -13.38
C GLU A 314 -2.00 35.01 -12.61
N GLU A 315 -2.15 34.87 -11.29
CA GLU A 315 -2.39 36.05 -10.44
C GLU A 315 -1.08 36.49 -9.80
N THR A 316 -0.45 37.47 -10.45
CA THR A 316 0.63 38.28 -9.88
C THR A 316 0.02 39.24 -8.88
N ASP A 317 -0.18 38.79 -7.64
CA ASP A 317 -0.59 39.68 -6.56
C ASP A 317 0.58 40.01 -5.64
N THR A 318 1.18 41.16 -5.97
CA THR A 318 1.91 42.01 -5.04
C THR A 318 1.03 42.38 -3.85
N SER A 319 1.23 41.75 -2.70
CA SER A 319 1.05 42.39 -1.39
C SER A 319 1.85 41.62 -0.34
N ASP A 320 2.91 42.26 0.12
CA ASP A 320 3.90 41.79 1.10
C ASP A 320 3.34 41.94 2.52
N ASP A 321 2.13 41.42 2.76
CA ASP A 321 1.62 41.19 4.11
C ASP A 321 2.00 39.74 4.47
N GLU A 322 2.91 39.55 5.44
CA GLU A 322 3.28 38.26 6.02
C GLU A 322 2.04 37.56 6.61
N LYS A 323 1.21 36.95 5.74
CA LYS A 323 0.14 36.06 6.17
C LYS A 323 0.80 34.87 6.85
N GLU A 324 0.32 34.56 8.05
CA GLU A 324 0.77 33.38 8.78
C GLU A 324 0.73 32.14 7.86
N PRO A 325 1.79 31.31 7.87
CA PRO A 325 1.85 30.17 6.99
C PRO A 325 0.68 29.21 7.30
N PRO A 326 0.06 28.59 6.29
CA PRO A 326 -0.98 27.60 6.50
C PRO A 326 -0.53 26.49 7.47
N TRP A 327 -1.47 25.89 8.21
CA TRP A 327 -1.15 24.90 9.25
C TRP A 327 -0.30 23.73 8.72
N TYR A 328 -0.54 23.28 7.48
CA TYR A 328 0.19 22.15 6.89
C TYR A 328 1.66 22.52 6.62
N VAL A 329 1.94 23.79 6.31
CA VAL A 329 3.32 24.31 6.14
C VAL A 329 4.05 24.25 7.47
N VAL A 330 3.40 24.66 8.56
CA VAL A 330 3.95 24.54 9.92
C VAL A 330 4.28 23.07 10.23
N LYS A 331 3.38 22.14 9.92
CA LYS A 331 3.63 20.70 10.13
C LYS A 331 4.72 20.13 9.22
N LEU A 332 4.81 20.55 7.96
CA LEU A 332 5.92 20.16 7.08
C LEU A 332 7.27 20.64 7.61
N VAL A 333 7.33 21.87 8.12
CA VAL A 333 8.52 22.43 8.78
C VAL A 333 8.91 21.60 10.00
N ASP A 334 7.94 21.20 10.82
CA ASP A 334 8.17 20.35 11.99
C ASP A 334 8.68 18.95 11.61
N ILE A 335 8.15 18.36 10.53
CA ILE A 335 8.64 17.09 9.96
C ILE A 335 10.06 17.27 9.43
N LEU A 336 10.34 18.34 8.69
CA LEU A 336 11.65 18.57 8.07
C LEU A 336 12.75 18.80 9.12
N LYS A 337 12.44 19.53 10.20
CA LYS A 337 13.35 19.72 11.34
C LYS A 337 13.73 18.41 12.02
N ARG A 338 12.77 17.49 12.16
CA ARG A 338 13.01 16.13 12.67
C ARG A 338 13.79 15.32 11.63
N ALA A 339 13.41 15.35 10.35
CA ALA A 339 14.09 14.57 9.32
C ALA A 339 15.60 14.88 9.31
N ARG A 340 15.95 16.15 9.48
CA ARG A 340 17.34 16.61 9.66
C ARG A 340 18.10 15.89 10.77
N SER A 341 17.51 15.69 11.96
CA SER A 341 18.20 15.00 13.07
C SER A 341 18.39 13.50 12.78
N TRP A 342 17.51 12.91 11.98
CA TRP A 342 17.52 11.49 11.63
C TRP A 342 18.30 11.14 10.35
N ILE A 343 18.80 12.14 9.60
CA ILE A 343 19.68 11.92 8.43
C ILE A 343 20.92 11.07 8.80
N ARG A 344 21.44 11.22 10.02
CA ARG A 344 22.61 10.48 10.52
C ARG A 344 22.26 9.28 11.41
N ALA A 345 21.02 8.80 11.37
CA ALA A 345 20.62 7.63 12.16
C ALA A 345 21.52 6.42 11.87
N ASN A 346 21.78 5.61 12.90
CA ASN A 346 22.61 4.40 12.81
C ASN A 346 21.87 3.29 12.05
N SER A 347 20.55 3.22 12.24
CA SER A 347 19.68 2.31 11.51
C SER A 347 19.55 2.73 10.05
N THR A 348 20.10 1.91 9.13
CA THR A 348 20.04 2.19 7.68
C THR A 348 18.62 2.39 7.17
N PRO A 349 17.61 1.55 7.51
CA PRO A 349 16.23 1.79 7.10
C PRO A 349 15.69 3.16 7.52
N VAL A 350 15.95 3.57 8.77
CA VAL A 350 15.52 4.86 9.33
C VAL A 350 16.22 6.03 8.65
N GLN A 351 17.53 5.92 8.43
CA GLN A 351 18.32 6.90 7.69
C GLN A 351 17.78 7.10 6.25
N LEU A 352 17.45 6.01 5.55
CA LEU A 352 16.95 6.09 4.18
C LEU A 352 15.55 6.71 4.10
N ILE A 353 14.63 6.31 4.96
CA ILE A 353 13.25 6.84 4.95
C ILE A 353 13.20 8.30 5.42
N SER A 354 14.04 8.69 6.39
CA SER A 354 14.13 10.10 6.83
C SER A 354 14.71 11.00 5.75
N MET A 355 15.75 10.58 5.02
CA MET A 355 16.25 11.33 3.85
C MET A 355 15.24 11.40 2.71
N LYS A 356 14.49 10.31 2.45
CA LYS A 356 13.41 10.33 1.46
C LYS A 356 12.30 11.30 1.87
N THR A 357 11.92 11.30 3.14
CA THR A 357 10.92 12.23 3.69
C THR A 357 11.42 13.67 3.60
N PHE A 358 12.70 13.92 3.91
CA PHE A 358 13.34 15.22 3.74
C PHE A 358 13.21 15.73 2.30
N ALA A 359 13.56 14.92 1.30
CA ALA A 359 13.49 15.32 -0.11
C ALA A 359 12.05 15.73 -0.53
N VAL A 360 11.06 14.91 -0.19
CA VAL A 360 9.65 15.19 -0.53
C VAL A 360 9.10 16.40 0.23
N ALA A 361 9.48 16.56 1.50
CA ALA A 361 9.07 17.73 2.30
C ALA A 361 9.67 19.03 1.78
N VAL A 362 10.92 19.02 1.30
CA VAL A 362 11.56 20.16 0.63
C VAL A 362 10.80 20.56 -0.63
N GLU A 363 10.44 19.60 -1.48
CA GLU A 363 9.64 19.84 -2.68
C GLU A 363 8.27 20.43 -2.33
N ALA A 364 7.61 19.90 -1.30
CA ALA A 364 6.32 20.42 -0.83
C ALA A 364 6.43 21.88 -0.31
N LEU A 365 7.57 22.26 0.26
CA LEU A 365 7.82 23.57 0.87
C LEU A 365 8.43 24.62 -0.09
N SER A 366 8.61 24.34 -1.38
CA SER A 366 9.38 25.25 -2.25
C SER A 366 8.81 26.66 -2.48
N ASN A 367 7.53 26.92 -2.17
CA ASN A 367 6.98 28.30 -2.16
C ASN A 367 7.20 29.06 -0.84
N PHE A 368 7.67 28.36 0.19
CA PHE A 368 7.79 28.87 1.56
C PHE A 368 9.28 29.04 1.92
N GLN A 369 9.98 29.87 1.15
CA GLN A 369 11.44 30.04 1.22
C GLN A 369 11.93 30.51 2.60
N ASN A 370 11.19 31.41 3.26
CA ASN A 370 11.54 31.93 4.60
C ASN A 370 11.63 30.81 5.64
N GLN A 371 10.78 29.79 5.54
CA GLN A 371 10.77 28.64 6.43
C GLN A 371 11.76 27.56 5.98
N LEU A 372 11.93 27.39 4.66
CA LEU A 372 12.72 26.32 4.06
C LEU A 372 14.24 26.55 4.17
N LEU A 373 14.73 27.73 3.78
CA LEU A 373 16.17 28.02 3.64
C LEU A 373 16.98 27.82 4.94
N PRO A 374 16.50 28.23 6.14
CA PRO A 374 17.24 28.00 7.38
C PRO A 374 17.46 26.51 7.68
N ILE A 375 16.47 25.67 7.38
CA ILE A 375 16.53 24.22 7.63
C ILE A 375 17.48 23.56 6.63
N LEU A 376 17.40 23.98 5.37
CA LEU A 376 18.33 23.56 4.32
C LEU A 376 19.77 23.85 4.73
N HIS A 377 20.08 25.10 5.12
CA HIS A 377 21.42 25.49 5.59
C HIS A 377 21.98 24.55 6.66
N GLN A 378 21.17 24.22 7.66
CA GLN A 378 21.55 23.38 8.79
C GLN A 378 21.70 21.90 8.41
N SER A 379 21.01 21.45 7.35
CA SER A 379 21.01 20.06 6.89
C SER A 379 22.15 19.77 5.91
N TRP A 380 22.64 20.78 5.20
CA TRP A 380 23.69 20.65 4.18
C TRP A 380 24.95 19.90 4.63
N PRO A 381 25.57 20.20 5.79
CA PRO A 381 26.78 19.49 6.21
C PRO A 381 26.54 18.00 6.44
N SER A 382 25.33 17.63 6.87
CA SER A 382 24.91 16.23 7.06
C SER A 382 24.81 15.49 5.73
N LEU A 383 24.12 16.09 4.76
CA LEU A 383 23.96 15.53 3.43
C LEU A 383 25.31 15.36 2.72
N ILE A 384 26.14 16.41 2.68
CA ILE A 384 27.45 16.34 2.01
C ILE A 384 28.37 15.29 2.65
N SER A 385 28.39 15.20 3.98
CA SER A 385 29.16 14.19 4.69
C SER A 385 28.76 12.76 4.31
N ILE A 386 27.45 12.49 4.20
CA ILE A 386 26.94 11.16 3.81
C ILE A 386 27.21 10.90 2.33
N PHE A 387 27.02 11.90 1.47
CA PHE A 387 27.29 11.78 0.04
C PHE A 387 28.77 11.44 -0.24
N LYS A 388 29.70 12.03 0.50
CA LYS A 388 31.15 11.75 0.37
C LYS A 388 31.54 10.40 0.97
N ASN A 389 31.09 10.12 2.20
CA ASN A 389 31.68 9.05 3.03
C ASN A 389 30.76 7.84 3.28
N GLY A 390 29.47 7.93 2.95
CA GLY A 390 28.48 6.90 3.24
C GLY A 390 28.58 5.65 2.36
N ALA A 391 27.84 4.61 2.73
CA ALA A 391 27.63 3.44 1.87
C ALA A 391 26.88 3.85 0.57
N PRO A 392 27.00 3.10 -0.54
CA PRO A 392 26.41 3.51 -1.82
C PRO A 392 24.91 3.81 -1.77
N ILE A 393 24.15 3.06 -0.97
CA ILE A 393 22.69 3.30 -0.78
C ILE A 393 22.42 4.62 -0.05
N SER A 394 23.20 4.94 0.98
CA SER A 394 23.11 6.20 1.71
C SER A 394 23.57 7.38 0.85
N LYS A 395 24.60 7.18 0.01
CA LYS A 395 25.03 8.17 -1.00
C LYS A 395 23.90 8.46 -1.99
N ALA A 396 23.20 7.43 -2.48
CA ALA A 396 22.09 7.60 -3.42
C ALA A 396 20.95 8.41 -2.78
N ALA A 397 20.54 8.04 -1.56
CA ALA A 397 19.51 8.76 -0.82
C ALA A 397 19.92 10.21 -0.51
N SER A 398 21.17 10.43 -0.13
CA SER A 398 21.70 11.79 0.08
C SER A 398 21.79 12.59 -1.21
N CYS A 399 22.13 11.96 -2.34
CA CYS A 399 22.15 12.59 -3.66
C CYS A 399 20.75 13.12 -4.01
N ARG A 400 19.71 12.27 -3.85
CA ARG A 400 18.32 12.68 -4.06
C ARG A 400 17.90 13.86 -3.18
N ALA A 401 18.27 13.82 -1.90
CA ALA A 401 17.98 14.91 -0.97
C ALA A 401 18.71 16.22 -1.34
N ILE A 402 19.96 16.14 -1.82
CA ILE A 402 20.71 17.31 -2.32
C ILE A 402 20.04 17.88 -3.58
N VAL A 403 19.67 17.03 -4.54
CA VAL A 403 18.99 17.46 -5.77
C VAL A 403 17.67 18.15 -5.44
N ALA A 404 16.86 17.57 -4.55
CA ALA A 404 15.64 18.20 -4.06
C ALA A 404 15.91 19.56 -3.39
N ALA A 405 16.93 19.65 -2.53
CA ALA A 405 17.32 20.89 -1.87
C ALA A 405 17.76 21.98 -2.86
N VAL A 406 18.59 21.64 -3.84
CA VAL A 406 19.08 22.57 -4.85
C VAL A 406 17.94 23.06 -5.75
N ASN A 407 17.17 22.14 -6.32
CA ASN A 407 16.10 22.48 -7.27
C ASN A 407 14.97 23.33 -6.67
N ASN A 408 14.85 23.38 -5.34
CA ASN A 408 13.79 24.07 -4.62
C ASN A 408 14.27 25.26 -3.77
N SER A 409 15.53 25.70 -3.93
CA SER A 409 16.09 26.85 -3.18
C SER A 409 16.74 27.91 -4.07
N GLY A 410 16.53 27.82 -5.39
CA GLY A 410 17.11 28.76 -6.36
C GLY A 410 18.63 28.80 -6.28
N SER A 411 19.21 30.00 -6.26
CA SER A 411 20.67 30.20 -6.24
C SER A 411 21.33 29.97 -4.87
N PHE A 412 20.56 29.66 -3.82
CA PHE A 412 21.05 29.55 -2.43
C PHE A 412 22.25 28.60 -2.29
N TYR A 413 22.24 27.48 -3.01
CA TYR A 413 23.30 26.48 -2.97
C TYR A 413 24.37 26.62 -4.05
N SER A 414 24.28 27.60 -4.96
CA SER A 414 25.11 27.63 -6.18
C SER A 414 26.61 27.45 -5.87
N ARG A 415 27.18 28.31 -5.02
CA ARG A 415 28.59 28.23 -4.64
C ARG A 415 28.94 26.94 -3.88
N ARG A 416 28.12 26.56 -2.90
CA ARG A 416 28.38 25.37 -2.06
C ARG A 416 28.33 24.08 -2.88
N PHE A 417 27.39 23.97 -3.81
CA PHE A 417 27.27 22.81 -4.68
C PHE A 417 28.52 22.67 -5.56
N GLN A 418 28.95 23.78 -6.18
CA GLN A 418 30.15 23.81 -7.03
C GLN A 418 31.43 23.44 -6.25
N GLU A 419 31.60 23.97 -5.04
CA GLU A 419 32.81 23.76 -4.23
C GLU A 419 32.80 22.38 -3.53
N GLU A 420 31.66 21.94 -3.01
CA GLU A 420 31.60 20.78 -2.10
C GLU A 420 31.05 19.50 -2.74
N ALA A 421 30.10 19.58 -3.67
CA ALA A 421 29.35 18.42 -4.19
C ALA A 421 29.82 18.01 -5.59
N LEU A 422 29.93 18.98 -6.50
CA LEU A 422 30.20 18.75 -7.93
C LEU A 422 31.48 17.92 -8.19
N PRO A 423 32.62 18.15 -7.53
CA PRO A 423 33.82 17.33 -7.73
C PRO A 423 33.62 15.86 -7.34
N THR A 424 32.74 15.61 -6.35
CA THR A 424 32.41 14.25 -5.89
C THR A 424 31.47 13.57 -6.88
N VAL A 425 30.51 14.32 -7.45
CA VAL A 425 29.58 13.82 -8.49
C VAL A 425 30.36 13.33 -9.72
N THR A 426 31.25 14.16 -10.27
CA THR A 426 32.00 13.83 -11.48
C THR A 426 32.95 12.66 -11.24
N LYS A 427 33.63 12.62 -10.07
CA LYS A 427 34.46 11.49 -9.67
C LYS A 427 33.65 10.18 -9.59
N LEU A 428 32.51 10.18 -8.90
CA LEU A 428 31.67 8.99 -8.74
C LEU A 428 31.11 8.49 -10.07
N LEU A 429 30.66 9.39 -10.96
CA LEU A 429 30.15 9.00 -12.27
C LEU A 429 31.22 8.27 -13.09
N ASN A 430 32.45 8.79 -13.12
CA ASN A 430 33.57 8.17 -13.83
C ASN A 430 33.98 6.82 -13.22
N GLU A 431 34.07 6.73 -11.88
CA GLU A 431 34.42 5.48 -11.19
C GLU A 431 33.36 4.39 -11.41
N LEU A 432 32.09 4.74 -11.32
CA LEU A 432 30.99 3.79 -11.42
C LEU A 432 30.72 3.35 -12.87
N ALA A 433 31.06 4.18 -13.86
CA ALA A 433 30.85 3.86 -15.28
C ALA A 433 31.53 2.54 -15.68
N GLY A 434 32.73 2.28 -15.17
CA GLY A 434 33.44 1.02 -15.41
C GLY A 434 32.78 -0.20 -14.76
N CYS A 435 32.08 0.00 -13.63
CA CYS A 435 31.41 -1.09 -12.92
C CYS A 435 30.10 -1.56 -13.57
N SER A 436 29.45 -0.69 -14.36
CA SER A 436 28.15 -0.99 -14.98
C SER A 436 28.24 -1.52 -16.40
N ILE A 437 29.43 -1.56 -17.01
CA ILE A 437 29.64 -2.16 -18.34
C ILE A 437 29.27 -3.64 -18.30
N ASN A 438 28.43 -4.08 -19.25
CA ASN A 438 27.93 -5.45 -19.36
C ASN A 438 27.26 -5.95 -18.05
N ALA A 439 26.59 -5.05 -17.34
CA ALA A 439 25.92 -5.35 -16.08
C ALA A 439 24.91 -6.50 -16.19
N THR A 440 24.97 -7.41 -15.23
CA THR A 440 23.98 -8.48 -15.06
C THR A 440 22.73 -7.97 -14.34
N VAL A 441 21.67 -8.79 -14.34
CA VAL A 441 20.42 -8.50 -13.59
C VAL A 441 20.70 -8.23 -12.10
N THR A 442 21.65 -8.94 -11.51
CA THR A 442 22.09 -8.75 -10.11
C THR A 442 22.63 -7.34 -9.86
N TYR A 443 23.35 -6.76 -10.83
CA TYR A 443 23.87 -5.40 -10.70
C TYR A 443 22.74 -4.37 -10.66
N LEU A 444 21.65 -4.57 -11.40
CA LEU A 444 20.50 -3.65 -11.45
C LEU A 444 19.78 -3.52 -10.09
N GLN A 445 19.93 -4.51 -9.22
CA GLN A 445 19.38 -4.48 -7.85
C GLN A 445 20.41 -3.95 -6.82
N SER A 446 21.60 -3.56 -7.27
CA SER A 446 22.68 -3.16 -6.37
C SER A 446 22.55 -1.70 -5.89
N PRO A 447 23.06 -1.38 -4.69
CA PRO A 447 23.21 -0.01 -4.21
C PRO A 447 24.02 0.91 -5.14
N ARG A 448 24.98 0.36 -5.90
CA ARG A 448 25.81 1.13 -6.85
C ARG A 448 24.98 1.60 -8.05
N PHE A 449 24.14 0.71 -8.60
CA PHE A 449 23.20 1.08 -9.64
C PHE A 449 22.23 2.17 -9.19
N SER A 450 21.72 2.07 -7.96
CA SER A 450 20.84 3.11 -7.39
C SER A 450 21.55 4.47 -7.29
N LEU A 451 22.82 4.49 -6.89
CA LEU A 451 23.62 5.72 -6.87
C LEU A 451 23.85 6.31 -8.28
N GLN A 452 24.21 5.47 -9.27
CA GLN A 452 24.38 5.91 -10.65
C GLN A 452 23.09 6.52 -11.21
N PHE A 453 21.96 5.86 -10.94
CA PHE A 453 20.64 6.33 -11.34
C PHE A 453 20.36 7.73 -10.77
N GLU A 454 20.55 7.94 -9.47
CA GLU A 454 20.29 9.25 -8.84
C GLU A 454 21.23 10.36 -9.35
N LEU A 455 22.50 10.03 -9.58
CA LEU A 455 23.47 10.99 -10.11
C LEU A 455 23.08 11.45 -11.53
N LEU A 456 22.78 10.51 -12.42
CA LEU A 456 22.41 10.82 -13.81
C LEU A 456 21.05 11.53 -13.89
N ASN A 457 20.08 11.08 -13.11
CA ASN A 457 18.73 11.64 -13.13
C ASN A 457 18.69 13.10 -12.63
N GLY A 458 19.51 13.46 -11.64
CA GLY A 458 19.50 14.79 -11.04
C GLY A 458 20.45 15.82 -11.65
N LEU A 459 21.55 15.39 -12.28
CA LEU A 459 22.65 16.30 -12.65
C LEU A 459 22.23 17.41 -13.62
N ALA A 460 21.49 17.08 -14.68
CA ALA A 460 21.07 18.07 -15.66
C ALA A 460 20.11 19.12 -15.08
N ASP A 461 19.20 18.68 -14.20
CA ASP A 461 18.24 19.58 -13.55
C ASP A 461 18.96 20.55 -12.59
N VAL A 462 19.98 20.08 -11.88
CA VAL A 462 20.83 20.91 -11.03
C VAL A 462 21.66 21.92 -11.85
N CYS A 463 22.24 21.48 -12.98
CA CYS A 463 22.98 22.37 -13.88
C CYS A 463 22.11 23.52 -14.37
N LYS A 464 20.85 23.21 -14.73
CA LYS A 464 19.85 24.20 -15.14
C LYS A 464 19.46 25.14 -13.99
N CYS A 465 19.12 24.59 -12.83
CA CYS A 465 18.62 25.36 -11.70
C CYS A 465 19.66 26.35 -11.13
N LEU A 466 20.94 25.95 -11.11
CA LEU A 466 22.02 26.78 -10.58
C LEU A 466 22.69 27.69 -11.60
N GLU A 467 22.27 27.63 -12.87
CA GLU A 467 22.89 28.35 -14.00
C GLU A 467 24.42 28.20 -14.00
N LEU A 468 24.89 26.94 -13.98
CA LEU A 468 26.32 26.66 -13.86
C LEU A 468 27.13 27.23 -15.04
N PRO A 469 28.38 27.68 -14.81
CA PRO A 469 29.26 28.13 -15.89
C PRO A 469 29.44 27.08 -16.98
N LYS A 470 29.54 27.52 -18.25
CA LYS A 470 29.68 26.62 -19.42
C LYS A 470 30.81 25.60 -19.29
N GLU A 471 31.92 26.00 -18.66
CA GLU A 471 33.06 25.12 -18.37
C GLU A 471 32.66 23.94 -17.47
N GLN A 472 31.91 24.22 -16.40
CA GLN A 472 31.44 23.19 -15.47
C GLN A 472 30.36 22.29 -16.11
N VAL A 473 29.47 22.86 -16.91
CA VAL A 473 28.47 22.09 -17.68
C VAL A 473 29.17 21.12 -18.63
N THR A 474 30.24 21.56 -19.30
CA THR A 474 31.06 20.70 -20.18
C THR A 474 31.70 19.54 -19.41
N ILE A 475 32.22 19.79 -18.20
CA ILE A 475 32.76 18.73 -17.32
C ILE A 475 31.67 17.73 -16.92
N CYS A 476 30.46 18.21 -16.61
CA CYS A 476 29.32 17.35 -16.27
C CYS A 476 28.92 16.45 -17.45
N MET A 477 28.81 17.02 -18.66
CA MET A 477 28.53 16.24 -19.87
C MET A 477 29.61 15.19 -20.14
N ALA A 478 30.89 15.55 -19.98
CA ALA A 478 32.00 14.61 -20.14
C ALA A 478 31.92 13.43 -19.15
N ALA A 479 31.47 13.68 -17.92
CA ALA A 479 31.26 12.62 -16.92
C ALA A 479 30.06 11.70 -17.23
N CYS A 480 29.05 12.19 -17.96
CA CYS A 480 27.91 11.39 -18.42
C CYS A 480 28.23 10.58 -19.68
N GLN A 481 29.16 11.03 -20.53
CA GLN A 481 29.49 10.42 -21.82
C GLN A 481 29.77 8.90 -21.76
N PRO A 482 30.47 8.34 -20.75
CA PRO A 482 30.73 6.90 -20.66
C PRO A 482 29.46 6.03 -20.54
N TYR A 483 28.34 6.62 -20.13
CA TYR A 483 27.06 5.92 -19.95
C TYR A 483 26.25 5.76 -21.25
N VAL A 484 26.62 6.48 -22.32
CA VAL A 484 25.97 6.41 -23.64
C VAL A 484 26.35 5.13 -24.41
N ASN A 485 27.39 4.41 -23.97
CA ASN A 485 27.84 3.17 -24.60
C ASN A 485 26.72 2.10 -24.63
N LYS A 486 26.62 1.35 -25.73
CA LYS A 486 25.65 0.25 -25.91
C LYS A 486 25.81 -0.87 -24.87
N GLU A 487 26.99 -1.03 -24.29
CA GLU A 487 27.30 -2.02 -23.26
C GLU A 487 26.78 -1.63 -21.86
N GLN A 488 26.29 -0.40 -21.69
CA GLN A 488 25.71 0.06 -20.43
C GLN A 488 24.24 -0.39 -20.28
N PRO A 489 23.71 -0.47 -19.05
CA PRO A 489 22.31 -0.77 -18.82
C PRO A 489 21.41 0.23 -19.53
N ARG A 490 20.38 -0.27 -20.20
CA ARG A 490 19.41 0.55 -20.96
C ARG A 490 18.89 1.75 -20.14
N LYS A 491 18.50 1.52 -18.88
CA LYS A 491 17.99 2.58 -17.99
C LYS A 491 19.02 3.69 -17.72
N LEU A 492 20.30 3.35 -17.55
CA LEU A 492 21.34 4.37 -17.30
C LEU A 492 21.69 5.12 -18.58
N ARG A 493 21.67 4.43 -19.73
CA ARG A 493 21.87 5.05 -21.04
C ARG A 493 20.80 6.09 -21.35
N GLU A 494 19.52 5.73 -21.20
CA GLU A 494 18.39 6.65 -21.42
C GLU A 494 18.49 7.90 -20.54
N LEU A 495 18.88 7.74 -19.27
CA LEU A 495 19.12 8.88 -18.37
C LEU A 495 20.31 9.74 -18.80
N ALA A 496 21.42 9.12 -19.21
CA ALA A 496 22.61 9.84 -19.64
C ALA A 496 22.39 10.63 -20.93
N GLU A 497 21.73 10.02 -21.92
CA GLU A 497 21.34 10.68 -23.18
C GLU A 497 20.44 11.89 -22.88
N SER A 498 19.37 11.70 -22.09
CA SER A 498 18.47 12.79 -21.70
C SER A 498 19.20 13.90 -20.92
N ALA A 499 20.11 13.53 -20.01
CA ALA A 499 20.88 14.51 -19.24
C ALA A 499 21.83 15.33 -20.13
N ILE A 500 22.50 14.70 -21.09
CA ILE A 500 23.39 15.39 -22.04
C ILE A 500 22.60 16.32 -22.94
N GLU A 501 21.47 15.88 -23.50
CA GLU A 501 20.60 16.73 -24.33
C GLU A 501 20.11 17.98 -23.57
N LYS A 502 19.65 17.79 -22.32
CA LYS A 502 19.26 18.90 -21.45
C LYS A 502 20.44 19.85 -21.21
N MET A 503 21.63 19.35 -20.91
CA MET A 503 22.81 20.18 -20.64
C MET A 503 23.35 20.89 -21.89
N GLN A 504 23.24 20.29 -23.07
CA GLN A 504 23.57 20.93 -24.34
C GLN A 504 22.68 22.16 -24.61
N SER A 505 21.41 22.09 -24.22
CA SER A 505 20.49 23.23 -24.35
C SER A 505 20.82 24.43 -23.43
N LEU A 506 21.67 24.23 -22.42
CA LEU A 506 22.13 25.26 -21.47
C LEU A 506 23.41 25.98 -21.92
N MET A 507 24.08 25.47 -22.96
CA MET A 507 25.30 26.05 -23.53
C MET A 507 25.00 27.13 -24.56
#